data_AF-A0A7C9D5W9-F1
#
_entry.id   AF-A0A7C9D5W9-F1
#
_cell.length_a   1.000
_cell.length_b   1.000
_cell.length_c   1.000
_cell.angle_alpha   90.00
_cell.angle_beta   90.00
_cell.angle_gamma   90.00
#
_symmetry.space_group_name_H-M   'P 1'
#
loop_
_entity.id
_entity.type
_entity.pdbx_description
1 polymer ?
#
loop_
_entity_poly.entity_id
_entity_poly.type
_entity_poly.pdbx_seq_one_letter_code
_entity_poly.pdbx_strand_id
1 'polypeptide(L)'
;EVFKNLHSLRHLELRYCRSLRSLSGGLEHLTTLEKLTMLACAELDFSVDEDMEEGMPWKALKNLQSLQLSGMDKIVALPNGLRHLTNLRSLPEGFRELTGLK
;
A
#
# COMPACT_ATOMS: atom_id res chain seq x y z
N GLU A 1 -9.69 -13.73 -6.96
CA GLU A 1 -8.99 -12.81 -6.03
C GLU A 1 -7.80 -13.55 -5.41
N VAL A 2 -6.58 -13.04 -5.58
CA VAL A 2 -5.33 -13.79 -5.31
C VAL A 2 -5.06 -13.99 -3.80
N PHE A 3 -5.49 -13.03 -2.96
CA PHE A 3 -5.17 -13.02 -1.53
C PHE A 3 -6.34 -13.37 -0.61
N LYS A 4 -7.48 -13.77 -1.19
CA LYS A 4 -8.75 -13.97 -0.47
C LYS A 4 -8.65 -14.92 0.72
N ASN A 5 -7.79 -15.94 0.64
CA ASN A 5 -7.64 -16.97 1.66
C ASN A 5 -6.39 -16.79 2.55
N LEU A 6 -5.68 -15.66 2.42
CA LEU A 6 -4.44 -15.39 3.14
C LEU A 6 -4.68 -14.68 4.48
N HIS A 7 -5.62 -15.18 5.27
CA HIS A 7 -6.07 -14.53 6.51
C HIS A 7 -5.02 -14.46 7.63
N SER A 8 -3.95 -15.25 7.56
CA SER A 8 -2.86 -15.25 8.54
C SER A 8 -1.59 -14.54 8.04
N LEU A 9 -1.64 -13.92 6.87
CA LEU A 9 -0.48 -13.28 6.27
C LEU A 9 -0.15 -11.98 7.02
N ARG A 10 0.98 -11.99 7.75
CA ARG A 10 1.47 -10.82 8.51
C ARG A 10 2.47 -9.98 7.72
N HIS A 11 3.14 -10.56 6.73
CA HIS A 11 4.18 -9.91 5.95
C HIS A 11 3.94 -10.17 4.46
N LEU A 12 3.84 -9.10 3.66
CA LEU A 12 3.72 -9.17 2.22
C LEU A 12 4.81 -8.31 1.59
N GLU A 13 5.49 -8.91 0.63
CA GLU A 13 6.54 -8.24 -0.12
C GLU A 13 6.33 -8.42 -1.62
N LEU A 14 6.28 -7.31 -2.34
CA LEU A 14 6.10 -7.25 -3.79
C LEU A 14 7.33 -6.58 -4.41
N ARG A 15 8.10 -7.32 -5.20
CA ARG A 15 9.32 -6.82 -5.83
C ARG A 15 9.21 -6.87 -7.34
N TYR A 16 9.61 -5.81 -8.01
CA TYR A 16 9.70 -5.70 -9.47
C TYR A 16 8.37 -5.97 -10.18
N CYS A 17 7.23 -5.65 -9.56
CA CYS A 17 5.91 -5.87 -10.13
C CYS A 17 5.57 -4.74 -11.12
N ARG A 18 6.19 -4.76 -12.29
CA ARG A 18 6.06 -3.70 -13.32
C ARG A 18 4.67 -3.58 -13.95
N SER A 19 3.81 -4.58 -13.80
CA SER A 19 2.44 -4.55 -14.32
C SER A 19 1.39 -4.25 -13.24
N LEU A 20 1.82 -4.14 -11.98
CA LEU A 20 0.91 -3.85 -10.87
C LEU A 20 0.53 -2.36 -10.93
N ARG A 21 -0.73 -2.08 -11.25
CA ARG A 21 -1.25 -0.71 -11.42
C ARG A 21 -2.01 -0.21 -10.19
N SER A 22 -2.65 -1.11 -9.46
CA SER A 22 -3.52 -0.82 -8.31
C SER A 22 -3.41 -1.94 -7.29
N LEU A 23 -3.76 -1.62 -6.03
CA LEU A 23 -3.81 -2.57 -4.92
C LEU A 23 -5.22 -3.16 -4.67
N SER A 24 -6.24 -2.63 -5.34
CA SER A 24 -7.63 -3.08 -5.25
C SER A 24 -7.81 -4.53 -5.73
N GLY A 25 -8.83 -5.23 -5.20
CA GLY A 25 -9.18 -6.61 -5.61
C GLY A 25 -8.28 -7.71 -5.01
N GLY A 26 -7.47 -7.38 -4.01
CA GLY A 26 -6.64 -8.35 -3.31
C GLY A 26 -6.30 -7.95 -1.87
N LEU A 27 -5.78 -6.74 -1.66
CA LEU A 27 -5.30 -6.31 -0.34
C LEU A 27 -6.40 -6.06 0.69
N GLU A 28 -7.64 -5.89 0.24
CA GLU A 28 -8.83 -5.76 1.08
C GLU A 28 -9.08 -6.96 2.01
N HIS A 29 -8.52 -8.14 1.68
CA HIS A 29 -8.67 -9.36 2.47
C HIS A 29 -7.55 -9.55 3.52
N LEU A 30 -6.50 -8.75 3.46
CA LEU A 30 -5.27 -8.92 4.25
C LEU A 30 -5.35 -8.17 5.60
N THR A 31 -6.38 -8.44 6.38
CA THR A 31 -6.69 -7.71 7.63
C THR A 31 -5.67 -7.93 8.76
N THR A 32 -4.89 -9.00 8.71
CA THR A 32 -3.84 -9.33 9.70
C THR A 32 -2.44 -8.87 9.28
N LEU A 33 -2.33 -8.18 8.14
CA LEU A 33 -1.05 -7.73 7.62
C LEU A 33 -0.43 -6.66 8.52
N GLU A 34 0.83 -6.87 8.88
CA GLU A 34 1.61 -5.98 9.75
C GLU A 34 2.73 -5.27 8.99
N LYS A 35 3.27 -5.91 7.96
CA LYS A 35 4.31 -5.33 7.12
C LYS A 35 3.96 -5.48 5.64
N LEU A 36 4.01 -4.35 4.93
CA LEU A 36 3.88 -4.29 3.48
C LEU A 36 5.14 -3.64 2.91
N THR A 37 5.83 -4.35 2.03
CA THR A 37 7.01 -3.86 1.33
C THR A 37 6.77 -3.93 -0.17
N MET A 38 6.96 -2.81 -0.87
CA MET A 38 6.91 -2.77 -2.33
C MET A 38 8.17 -2.10 -2.88
N LEU A 39 8.82 -2.80 -3.80
CA LEU A 39 10.10 -2.40 -4.39
C LEU A 39 10.02 -2.45 -5.91
N ALA A 40 10.41 -1.36 -6.56
CA ALA A 40 10.52 -1.29 -8.03
C ALA A 40 9.21 -1.65 -8.77
N CYS A 41 8.07 -1.22 -8.24
CA CYS A 41 6.75 -1.37 -8.85
C CYS A 41 6.39 -0.09 -9.62
N ALA A 42 7.07 0.14 -10.74
CA ALA A 42 7.03 1.41 -11.49
C ALA A 42 5.63 1.88 -11.93
N GLU A 43 4.76 0.95 -12.30
CA GLU A 43 3.41 1.27 -12.81
C GLU A 43 2.36 1.43 -11.70
N LEU A 44 2.72 1.22 -10.43
CA LEU A 44 1.78 1.28 -9.32
C LEU A 44 1.41 2.74 -9.04
N ASP A 45 0.12 3.02 -9.11
CA ASP A 45 -0.46 4.33 -8.87
C ASP A 45 -1.56 4.22 -7.84
N PHE A 46 -1.36 4.86 -6.69
CA PHE A 46 -2.32 4.80 -5.60
C PHE A 46 -3.52 5.73 -5.78
N SER A 47 -3.45 6.70 -6.70
CA SER A 47 -4.58 7.60 -6.97
C SER A 47 -5.76 6.84 -7.57
N VAL A 48 -5.49 5.75 -8.29
CA VAL A 48 -6.50 4.84 -8.86
C VAL A 48 -7.37 4.20 -7.77
N ASP A 49 -6.83 4.07 -6.56
CA ASP A 49 -7.51 3.45 -5.41
C ASP A 49 -8.22 4.50 -4.51
N GLU A 50 -8.15 5.79 -4.83
CA GLU A 50 -8.74 6.87 -3.99
C GLU A 50 -10.24 7.08 -4.21
N ASP A 51 -10.73 6.88 -5.44
CA ASP A 51 -12.14 7.11 -5.80
C ASP A 51 -13.09 5.95 -5.38
N MET A 52 -12.55 4.85 -4.84
CA MET A 52 -13.33 3.69 -4.44
C MET A 52 -13.61 3.69 -2.92
N GLU A 53 -14.77 4.21 -2.49
CA GLU A 53 -15.18 4.16 -1.08
C GLU A 53 -15.35 2.71 -0.57
N GLU A 54 -15.97 1.86 -1.40
CA GLU A 54 -16.06 0.41 -1.24
C GLU A 54 -14.87 -0.23 -1.98
N GLY A 55 -13.97 -0.89 -1.24
CA GLY A 55 -12.80 -1.55 -1.83
C GLY A 55 -11.48 -0.78 -1.72
N MET A 56 -11.43 0.37 -1.02
CA MET A 56 -10.16 1.02 -0.70
C MET A 56 -9.27 0.06 0.12
N PRO A 57 -8.15 -0.42 -0.43
CA PRO A 57 -7.36 -1.50 0.16
C PRO A 57 -6.81 -1.10 1.53
N TRP A 58 -6.48 0.18 1.71
CA TRP A 58 -5.94 0.75 2.94
C TRP A 58 -6.86 0.62 4.16
N LYS A 59 -8.19 0.63 3.96
CA LYS A 59 -9.17 0.52 5.08
C LYS A 59 -9.13 -0.85 5.76
N ALA A 60 -8.76 -1.89 5.02
CA ALA A 60 -8.67 -3.26 5.53
C ALA A 60 -7.39 -3.50 6.34
N LEU A 61 -6.31 -2.77 6.04
CA LEU A 61 -4.97 -2.95 6.59
C LEU A 61 -4.81 -2.31 7.99
N LYS A 62 -5.77 -2.57 8.89
CA LYS A 62 -5.83 -1.95 10.22
C LYS A 62 -4.66 -2.35 11.13
N ASN A 63 -4.05 -3.51 10.89
CA ASN A 63 -2.92 -4.01 11.69
C ASN A 63 -1.56 -3.61 11.11
N LEU A 64 -1.52 -2.86 10.00
CA LEU A 64 -0.28 -2.50 9.34
C LEU A 64 0.56 -1.56 10.23
N GLN A 65 1.77 -1.99 10.53
CA GLN A 65 2.73 -1.29 11.39
C GLN A 65 3.91 -0.73 10.59
N SER A 66 4.25 -1.36 9.46
CA SER A 66 5.36 -0.94 8.61
C SER A 66 4.96 -0.95 7.15
N LEU A 67 5.15 0.20 6.49
CA LEU A 67 4.99 0.37 5.06
C LEU A 67 6.33 0.82 4.47
N GLN A 68 6.86 0.03 3.54
CA GLN A 68 8.11 0.34 2.85
C GLN A 68 7.86 0.41 1.35
N LEU A 69 8.19 1.55 0.75
CA LEU A 69 8.00 1.83 -0.67
C LEU A 69 9.31 2.39 -1.22
N SER A 70 9.84 1.81 -2.29
CA SER A 70 11.10 2.21 -2.90
C SER A 70 11.10 1.92 -4.40
N GLY A 71 11.69 2.81 -5.20
CA GLY A 71 11.73 2.69 -6.67
C GLY A 71 10.33 2.75 -7.29
N MET A 72 9.52 3.73 -6.88
CA MET A 72 8.16 3.92 -7.37
C MET A 72 8.13 5.12 -8.31
N ASP A 73 7.90 4.89 -9.60
CA ASP A 73 8.06 5.94 -10.63
C ASP A 73 6.82 6.83 -10.78
N LYS A 74 5.63 6.30 -10.51
CA LYS A 74 4.35 7.02 -10.65
C LYS A 74 3.82 7.68 -9.38
N ILE A 75 4.46 7.41 -8.24
CA ILE A 75 3.98 7.93 -6.96
C ILE A 75 4.56 9.32 -6.74
N VAL A 76 3.72 10.32 -6.98
CA VAL A 76 4.07 11.74 -6.79
C VAL A 76 3.63 12.28 -5.42
N ALA A 77 2.73 11.59 -4.73
CA ALA A 77 2.25 11.97 -3.41
C ALA A 77 1.87 10.74 -2.56
N LEU A 78 1.81 10.92 -1.24
CA LEU A 78 1.23 9.91 -0.35
C LEU A 78 -0.27 9.80 -0.63
N PRO A 79 -0.82 8.59 -0.82
CA PRO A 79 -2.24 8.48 -1.08
C PRO A 79 -3.05 8.82 0.16
N ASN A 80 -4.19 9.46 -0.07
CA ASN A 80 -5.11 9.86 0.98
C ASN A 80 -5.57 8.68 1.84
N GLY A 81 -5.64 7.48 1.25
CA GLY A 81 -6.02 6.25 1.92
C GLY A 81 -5.10 5.85 3.08
N LEU A 82 -3.83 6.31 3.12
CA LEU A 82 -2.92 6.02 4.24
C LEU A 82 -3.43 6.56 5.58
N ARG A 83 -4.33 7.55 5.57
CA ARG A 83 -5.00 8.05 6.78
C ARG A 83 -5.74 6.97 7.56
N HIS A 84 -6.11 5.87 6.91
CA HIS A 84 -6.80 4.74 7.53
C HIS A 84 -5.87 3.77 8.25
N LEU A 85 -4.55 3.88 8.06
CA LEU A 85 -3.55 3.02 8.68
C LEU A 85 -3.23 3.49 10.11
N THR A 86 -4.18 3.32 11.02
CA THR A 86 -4.10 3.87 12.38
C THR A 86 -3.00 3.26 13.26
N ASN A 87 -2.47 2.08 12.91
CA ASN A 87 -1.40 1.41 13.65
C ASN A 87 -0.01 1.58 13.01
N LEU A 88 0.12 2.41 11.97
CA LEU A 88 1.37 2.57 11.23
C LEU A 88 2.43 3.27 12.10
N ARG A 89 3.58 2.63 12.27
CA ARG A 89 4.71 3.12 13.09
C ARG A 89 5.91 3.52 12.24
N SER A 90 6.02 2.95 11.05
CA SER A 90 7.12 3.20 10.11
C SER A 90 6.54 3.63 8.76
N LEU A 91 6.89 4.85 8.37
CA LEU A 91 6.55 5.41 7.06
C LEU A 91 7.63 5.03 6.03
N PRO A 92 7.25 4.96 4.74
CA PRO A 92 8.16 4.58 3.66
C PRO A 92 9.26 5.63 3.45
N GLU A 93 10.52 5.18 3.48
CA GLU A 93 11.69 6.06 3.33
C GLU A 93 11.76 6.75 1.97
N GLY A 94 11.14 6.20 0.92
CA GLY A 94 11.09 6.79 -0.42
C GLY A 94 10.26 8.07 -0.55
N PHE A 95 9.48 8.45 0.48
CA PHE A 95 8.68 9.69 0.46
C PHE A 95 9.39 10.88 1.11
N ARG A 96 10.62 10.70 1.60
CA ARG A 96 11.40 11.76 2.24
C ARG A 96 11.74 12.92 1.29
N GLU A 97 11.61 12.71 -0.02
CA GLU A 97 11.83 13.72 -1.06
C GLU A 97 10.55 14.48 -1.48
N LEU A 98 9.37 14.04 -1.04
CA LEU A 98 8.11 14.73 -1.30
C LEU A 98 7.91 15.84 -0.26
N THR A 99 8.68 16.91 -0.41
CA THR A 99 8.71 18.13 0.43
C THR A 99 7.46 19.00 0.25
N GLY A 100 6.27 18.41 0.31
CA GLY A 100 4.99 19.09 0.07
C GLY A 100 3.92 18.89 1.16
N LEU A 101 4.23 18.20 2.25
CA LEU A 101 3.31 18.08 3.39
C LEU A 101 3.31 19.39 4.18
N LYS A 102 2.41 20.29 3.80
CA LYS A 102 1.92 21.37 4.65
C LYS A 102 0.54 20.98 5.19
#